data_AF-A0A3B1D8E7-F1
#
_entry.id   AF-A0A3B1D8E7-F1
#
_cell.length_a   1.000
_cell.length_b   1.000
_cell.length_c   1.000
_cell.angle_alpha   90.00
_cell.angle_beta   90.00
_cell.angle_gamma   90.00
#
_symmetry.space_group_name_H-M   'P 1'
#
loop_
_entity.id
_entity.type
_entity.pdbx_description
1 polymer ?
#
loop_
_entity_poly.entity_id
_entity_poly.type
_entity_poly.pdbx_seq_one_letter_code
_entity_poly.pdbx_strand_id
1 'polypeptide(L)'
;ESDSGVRLCNYAEYLSINSPSHEVQIIENTSWSCAHGIERWRSDCGCATGGHPEWNQGWRAPLRESLDWLREGLARIYEEHAPRLLKDPWSARNKYIDVILERTDNTKDIFFRNNAVKSLNSEERVAALKLLEMQRNAMLMYTSCGWFFEDISGIETVQILRYAARAIELAGQVSGQWFEDEFLERLREAKSNIEELGNGADIYRRSVKPSRADLKRATVHVAISSFFEEYPEDTEVYCYRVKTEDYQKLRHEDTEIAIGRLHVTSLITEETETLVFAALQLGAYDYNCAVTDYTDGREYKKIKKEILSGFSRGDLAGILKSTERFFGPERYTIKDLFKDEQQRLLDVIIKDNIEEIEKNFEGVYEKNSFLMGMLEEFGHRIPGVLMMATEIALKREIQQAIQSRRVDTERVSFLLREMKRWHIKLDLKWLEMFLRRRFEEEMRRFSEAPDFEHLERVNELLSVVFLMPVQVNLWTAQNIYYDMLMSVYQDMLKCEETGENDARVKDIREWIEGFLHLGQRLFFNIEEITRF
;
A
#
# COMPACT_ATOMS: atom_id res chain seq x y z
N GLU A 1 -20.92 23.18 20.17
CA GLU A 1 -21.28 23.95 18.96
C GLU A 1 -22.71 24.52 18.98
N SER A 2 -23.50 24.27 20.03
CA SER A 2 -24.91 24.70 20.15
C SER A 2 -25.12 25.99 20.97
N ASP A 3 -24.05 26.70 21.33
CA ASP A 3 -24.14 28.01 21.99
C ASP A 3 -24.34 29.11 20.93
N SER A 4 -25.53 29.72 20.91
CA SER A 4 -25.90 30.77 19.96
C SER A 4 -25.15 32.09 20.16
N GLY A 5 -24.41 32.24 21.26
CA GLY A 5 -23.53 33.39 21.53
C GLY A 5 -22.13 33.27 20.94
N VAL A 6 -21.75 32.10 20.41
CA VAL A 6 -20.41 31.85 19.87
C VAL A 6 -20.47 31.65 18.36
N ARG A 7 -19.82 32.54 17.61
CA ARG A 7 -19.62 32.37 16.17
C ARG A 7 -18.29 31.66 15.93
N LEU A 8 -18.35 30.48 15.31
CA LEU A 8 -17.17 29.83 14.77
C LEU A 8 -16.68 30.61 13.55
N CYS A 9 -15.40 30.97 13.55
CA CYS A 9 -14.73 31.61 12.43
C CYS A 9 -13.27 31.17 12.41
N ASN A 10 -12.63 31.29 11.25
CA ASN A 10 -11.18 31.09 11.13
C ASN A 10 -10.42 32.41 11.32
N TYR A 11 -9.11 32.34 11.51
CA TYR A 11 -8.28 33.52 11.74
C TYR A 11 -8.30 34.53 10.59
N ALA A 12 -8.38 34.09 9.33
CA ALA A 12 -8.40 34.99 8.18
C ALA A 12 -9.69 35.83 8.16
N GLU A 13 -10.83 35.19 8.42
CA GLU A 13 -12.12 35.87 8.55
C GLU A 13 -12.12 36.85 9.72
N TYR A 14 -11.65 36.42 10.90
CA TYR A 14 -11.54 37.27 12.08
C TYR A 14 -10.72 38.53 11.81
N LEU A 15 -9.56 38.41 11.14
CA LEU A 15 -8.66 39.52 10.84
C LEU A 15 -9.20 40.46 9.74
N SER A 16 -10.11 39.99 8.87
CA SER A 16 -10.75 40.83 7.86
C SER A 16 -11.69 41.89 8.46
N ILE A 17 -12.23 41.61 9.65
CA ILE A 17 -13.15 42.50 10.38
C ILE A 17 -12.54 43.10 11.64
N ASN A 18 -11.42 42.55 12.14
CA ASN A 18 -10.68 43.05 13.30
C ASN A 18 -9.20 43.26 12.93
N SER A 19 -8.81 44.51 12.66
CA SER A 19 -7.41 44.82 12.35
C SER A 19 -6.51 44.66 13.59
N PRO A 20 -5.27 44.14 13.44
CA PRO A 20 -4.32 44.03 14.55
C PRO A 20 -4.02 45.39 15.19
N SER A 21 -4.07 45.46 16.52
CA SER A 21 -3.79 46.68 17.29
C SER A 21 -2.47 46.62 18.07
N HIS A 22 -1.83 45.46 18.10
CA HIS A 22 -0.60 45.21 18.85
C HIS A 22 0.38 44.45 17.97
N GLU A 23 1.66 44.76 18.15
CA GLU A 23 2.77 44.01 17.61
C GLU A 23 3.38 43.15 18.71
N VAL A 24 3.74 41.92 18.39
CA VAL A 24 4.44 41.01 19.30
C VAL A 24 5.67 40.46 18.60
N GLN A 25 6.76 40.33 19.34
CA GLN A 25 7.98 39.73 18.85
C GLN A 25 8.00 38.23 19.15
N ILE A 26 8.33 37.43 18.14
CA ILE A 26 8.53 35.99 18.30
C ILE A 26 9.95 35.75 18.82
N ILE A 27 10.09 34.89 19.83
CA ILE A 27 11.41 34.39 20.23
C ILE A 27 11.86 33.41 19.15
N GLU A 28 12.97 33.73 18.48
CA GLU A 28 13.54 32.89 17.42
C GLU A 28 13.86 31.48 17.90
N ASN A 29 13.82 30.50 16.98
CA ASN A 29 14.09 29.09 17.27
C ASN A 29 13.19 28.48 18.36
N THR A 30 11.97 28.99 18.52
CA THR A 30 10.94 28.38 19.36
C THR A 30 10.06 27.41 18.57
N SER A 31 9.37 26.52 19.28
CA SER A 31 8.34 25.65 18.68
C SER A 31 7.18 25.45 19.63
N TRP A 32 6.03 25.08 19.06
CA TRP A 32 4.83 24.74 19.82
C TRP A 32 4.89 23.38 20.54
N SER A 33 5.87 22.53 20.23
CA SER A 33 5.90 21.11 20.64
C SER A 33 7.22 20.68 21.30
N CYS A 34 8.11 21.62 21.59
CA CYS A 34 9.32 21.39 22.37
C CYS A 34 9.57 22.60 23.29
N ALA A 35 9.62 22.35 24.59
CA ALA A 35 9.92 23.37 25.60
C ALA A 35 11.35 23.94 25.47
N HIS A 36 12.21 23.26 24.72
CA HIS A 36 13.60 23.64 24.45
C HIS A 36 13.76 24.27 23.06
N GLY A 37 12.71 24.86 22.51
CA GLY A 37 12.74 25.52 21.21
C GLY A 37 12.71 24.54 20.03
N ILE A 38 13.74 24.55 19.19
CA ILE A 38 13.89 23.60 18.06
C ILE A 38 14.82 22.43 18.35
N GLU A 39 15.30 22.29 19.59
CA GLU A 39 16.30 21.29 19.93
C GLU A 39 15.80 19.85 19.73
N ARG A 40 14.48 19.60 19.74
CA ARG A 40 13.89 18.31 19.34
C ARG A 40 14.37 17.83 17.95
N TRP A 41 14.67 18.73 17.03
CA TRP A 41 15.10 18.39 15.66
C TRP A 41 16.61 18.52 15.43
N ARG A 42 17.39 18.68 16.52
CA ARG A 42 18.82 18.96 16.43
C ARG A 42 19.67 18.24 17.47
N SER A 43 19.20 18.10 18.70
CA SER A 43 20.01 17.61 19.82
C SER A 43 19.21 16.71 20.78
N ASP A 44 19.93 16.18 21.77
CA ASP A 44 19.33 15.41 22.86
C ASP A 44 18.70 16.34 23.90
N CYS A 45 17.52 16.89 23.57
CA CYS A 45 16.78 17.75 24.46
C CYS A 45 15.87 16.99 25.45
N GLY A 46 15.96 15.65 25.49
CA GLY A 46 15.13 14.77 26.32
C GLY A 46 13.63 14.74 25.95
N CYS A 47 13.21 15.44 24.90
CA CYS A 47 11.81 15.40 24.46
C CYS A 47 11.53 14.13 23.65
N ALA A 48 10.68 13.27 24.21
CA ALA A 48 10.18 12.04 23.60
C ALA A 48 8.64 12.07 23.51
N THR A 49 8.07 11.17 22.69
CA THR A 49 6.62 10.97 22.58
C THR A 49 6.06 10.09 23.71
N GLY A 50 6.94 9.45 24.49
CA GLY A 50 6.60 8.57 25.59
C GLY A 50 6.59 7.10 25.12
N GLY A 51 7.19 6.21 25.90
CA GLY A 51 7.28 4.79 25.58
C GLY A 51 8.40 4.09 26.36
N HIS A 52 9.60 4.68 26.31
CA HIS A 52 10.82 4.11 26.89
C HIS A 52 11.61 5.14 27.72
N PRO A 53 11.40 5.19 29.05
CA PRO A 53 12.10 6.14 29.94
C PRO A 53 13.63 6.05 29.92
N GLU A 54 14.16 4.89 29.52
CA GLU A 54 15.59 4.60 29.44
C GLU A 54 16.26 5.06 28.13
N TRP A 55 15.48 5.49 27.14
CA TRP A 55 16.00 5.92 25.84
C TRP A 55 16.40 7.39 25.82
N ASN A 56 17.42 7.70 25.02
CA ASN A 56 17.92 9.06 24.80
C ASN A 56 17.86 9.44 23.32
N GLN A 57 18.07 10.73 23.04
CA GLN A 57 17.97 11.29 21.69
C GLN A 57 19.33 11.77 21.17
N GLY A 58 20.42 11.20 21.70
CA GLY A 58 21.81 11.49 21.31
C GLY A 58 22.10 11.25 19.83
N TRP A 59 21.32 10.41 19.16
CA TRP A 59 21.45 10.12 17.72
C TRP A 59 21.07 11.30 16.81
N ARG A 60 20.29 12.27 17.30
CA ARG A 60 19.76 13.38 16.49
C ARG A 60 20.86 14.31 15.96
N ALA A 61 21.83 14.63 16.81
CA ALA A 61 22.92 15.54 16.45
C ALA A 61 23.85 14.94 15.38
N PRO A 62 24.40 13.71 15.55
CA PRO A 62 25.24 13.10 14.51
C PRO A 62 24.49 12.85 13.20
N LEU A 63 23.21 12.50 13.25
CA LEU A 63 22.37 12.39 12.06
C LEU A 63 22.27 13.75 11.33
N ARG A 64 21.95 14.81 12.06
CA ARG A 64 21.82 16.16 11.49
C ARG A 64 23.13 16.62 10.85
N GLU A 65 24.25 16.44 11.55
CA GLU A 65 25.58 16.78 11.03
C GLU A 65 25.95 15.98 9.77
N SER A 66 25.59 14.69 9.72
CA SER A 66 25.79 13.84 8.54
C SER A 66 25.00 14.35 7.33
N LEU A 67 23.75 14.77 7.54
CA LEU A 67 22.90 15.31 6.48
C LEU A 67 23.32 16.73 6.06
N ASP A 68 23.80 17.56 7.00
CA ASP A 68 24.34 18.89 6.69
C ASP A 68 25.60 18.75 5.82
N TRP A 69 26.53 17.86 6.17
CA TRP A 69 27.71 17.55 5.36
C TRP A 69 27.31 17.08 3.95
N LEU A 70 26.36 16.15 3.84
CA LEU A 70 25.89 15.65 2.55
C LEU A 70 25.28 16.78 1.72
N ARG A 71 24.41 17.62 2.32
CA ARG A 71 23.79 18.76 1.64
C ARG A 71 24.83 19.68 1.00
N GLU A 72 25.89 20.03 1.74
CA GLU A 72 26.95 20.90 1.22
C GLU A 72 27.68 20.27 0.02
N GLY A 73 27.94 18.96 0.05
CA GLY A 73 28.52 18.23 -1.08
C GLY A 73 27.61 18.25 -2.31
N LEU A 74 26.32 17.98 -2.11
CA LEU A 74 25.32 17.98 -3.19
C LEU A 74 25.10 19.38 -3.80
N ALA A 75 25.16 20.43 -2.97
CA ALA A 75 25.06 21.82 -3.44
C ALA A 75 26.22 22.17 -4.38
N ARG A 76 27.46 21.78 -4.04
CA ARG A 76 28.63 22.01 -4.90
C ARG A 76 28.50 21.32 -6.26
N ILE A 77 28.04 20.07 -6.28
CA ILE A 77 27.77 19.35 -7.55
C ILE A 77 26.71 20.07 -8.37
N TYR A 78 25.65 20.55 -7.71
CA TYR A 78 24.59 21.29 -8.39
C TYR A 78 25.11 22.59 -9.02
N GLU A 79 25.88 23.36 -8.27
CA GLU A 79 26.49 24.61 -8.74
C GLU A 79 27.52 24.40 -9.85
N GLU A 80 28.24 23.28 -9.85
CA GLU A 80 29.22 22.95 -10.88
C GLU A 80 28.56 22.48 -12.20
N HIS A 81 27.56 21.61 -12.12
CA HIS A 81 27.01 20.93 -13.29
C HIS A 81 25.77 21.62 -13.88
N ALA A 82 24.90 22.22 -13.05
CA ALA A 82 23.64 22.79 -13.50
C ALA A 82 23.76 24.01 -14.44
N PRO A 83 24.75 24.93 -14.31
CA PRO A 83 24.85 26.12 -15.17
C PRO A 83 25.00 25.82 -16.67
N ARG A 84 25.45 24.61 -17.03
CA ARG A 84 25.55 24.16 -18.43
C ARG A 84 24.20 23.76 -19.03
N LEU A 85 23.19 23.56 -18.18
CA LEU A 85 21.87 23.03 -18.54
C LEU A 85 20.75 24.02 -18.22
N LEU A 86 20.87 24.80 -17.13
CA LEU A 86 19.83 25.68 -16.58
C LEU A 86 20.32 27.13 -16.49
N LYS A 87 19.49 28.10 -16.92
CA LYS A 87 19.81 29.54 -16.97
C LYS A 87 20.16 30.11 -15.59
N ASP A 88 19.31 29.79 -14.61
CA ASP A 88 19.48 30.11 -13.20
C ASP A 88 19.17 28.84 -12.42
N PRO A 89 20.18 28.05 -12.02
CA PRO A 89 19.98 26.77 -11.36
C PRO A 89 19.11 26.86 -10.10
N TRP A 90 19.37 27.81 -9.22
CA TRP A 90 18.66 27.90 -7.94
C TRP A 90 17.22 28.38 -8.11
N SER A 91 16.94 29.25 -9.07
CA SER A 91 15.56 29.60 -9.46
C SER A 91 14.85 28.42 -10.15
N ALA A 92 15.54 27.70 -11.03
CA ALA A 92 14.99 26.53 -11.72
C ALA A 92 14.64 25.40 -10.73
N ARG A 93 15.47 25.15 -9.71
CA ARG A 93 15.15 24.22 -8.60
C ARG A 93 13.82 24.60 -7.94
N ASN A 94 13.60 25.88 -7.64
CA ASN A 94 12.36 26.30 -6.97
C ASN A 94 11.14 26.14 -7.90
N LYS A 95 11.27 26.50 -9.18
CA LYS A 95 10.23 26.33 -10.20
C LYS A 95 9.95 24.86 -10.56
N TYR A 96 10.84 23.95 -10.18
CA TYR A 96 10.65 22.52 -10.42
C TYR A 96 9.44 21.94 -9.68
N ILE A 97 8.87 22.67 -8.71
CA ILE A 97 7.59 22.33 -8.09
C ILE A 97 6.48 22.09 -9.12
N ASP A 98 6.43 22.86 -10.21
CA ASP A 98 5.41 22.71 -11.24
C ASP A 98 5.47 21.30 -11.89
N VAL A 99 6.68 20.79 -12.12
CA VAL A 99 6.91 19.43 -12.63
C VAL A 99 6.59 18.37 -11.58
N ILE A 100 6.89 18.63 -10.31
CA ILE A 100 6.61 17.68 -9.22
C ILE A 100 5.10 17.48 -9.03
N LEU A 101 4.32 18.57 -9.11
CA LEU A 101 2.87 18.54 -8.99
C LEU A 101 2.20 17.84 -10.17
N GLU A 102 2.76 17.97 -11.37
CA GLU A 102 2.24 17.31 -12.58
C GLU A 102 3.37 16.78 -13.48
N ARG A 103 3.68 15.48 -13.34
CA ARG A 103 4.79 14.81 -14.06
C ARG A 103 4.43 14.36 -15.47
N THR A 104 3.83 15.23 -16.27
CA THR A 104 3.57 14.95 -17.70
C THR A 104 4.74 15.40 -18.58
N ASP A 105 4.86 14.82 -19.78
CA ASP A 105 5.88 15.23 -20.75
C ASP A 105 5.71 16.71 -21.15
N ASN A 106 4.47 17.17 -21.28
CA ASN A 106 4.15 18.56 -21.58
C ASN A 106 4.65 19.53 -20.48
N THR A 107 4.44 19.19 -19.19
CA THR A 107 4.90 20.03 -18.07
C THR A 107 6.43 20.13 -18.04
N LYS A 108 7.13 19.00 -18.28
CA LYS A 108 8.60 19.00 -18.39
C LYS A 108 9.09 19.84 -19.57
N ASP A 109 8.42 19.75 -20.72
CA ASP A 109 8.78 20.51 -21.92
C ASP A 109 8.61 22.02 -21.72
N ILE A 110 7.52 22.43 -21.09
CA ILE A 110 7.30 23.84 -20.71
C ILE A 110 8.39 24.29 -19.73
N PHE A 111 8.70 23.48 -18.72
CA PHE A 111 9.74 23.78 -17.74
C PHE A 111 11.09 24.00 -18.41
N PHE A 112 11.52 23.10 -19.30
CA PHE A 112 12.81 23.22 -19.99
C PHE A 112 12.84 24.37 -20.97
N ARG A 113 11.75 24.64 -21.72
CA ARG A 113 11.66 25.82 -22.60
C ARG A 113 11.93 27.13 -21.84
N ASN A 114 11.43 27.23 -20.62
CA ASN A 114 11.55 28.43 -19.81
C ASN A 114 12.90 28.53 -19.09
N ASN A 115 13.42 27.41 -18.57
CA ASN A 115 14.54 27.41 -17.63
C ASN A 115 15.87 26.87 -18.19
N ALA A 116 15.89 26.16 -19.32
CA ALA A 116 17.12 25.62 -19.88
C ALA A 116 17.95 26.67 -20.64
N VAL A 117 19.28 26.60 -20.58
CA VAL A 117 20.17 27.56 -21.29
C VAL A 117 20.06 27.46 -22.81
N LYS A 118 19.64 26.30 -23.31
CA LYS A 118 19.46 25.95 -24.72
C LYS A 118 18.39 24.86 -24.85
N SER A 119 18.04 24.49 -26.08
CA SER A 119 17.31 23.25 -26.31
C SER A 119 18.18 22.05 -25.93
N LEU A 120 17.79 21.33 -24.88
CA LEU A 120 18.54 20.17 -24.38
C LEU A 120 18.22 18.93 -25.21
N ASN A 121 19.23 18.11 -25.48
CA ASN A 121 19.01 16.76 -26.01
C ASN A 121 18.55 15.79 -24.91
N SER A 122 18.23 14.54 -25.25
CA SER A 122 17.71 13.55 -24.28
C SER A 122 18.65 13.30 -23.11
N GLU A 123 19.96 13.14 -23.34
CA GLU A 123 20.94 12.91 -22.28
C GLU A 123 21.08 14.13 -21.35
N GLU A 124 21.08 15.33 -21.94
CA GLU A 124 21.14 16.59 -21.21
C GLU A 124 19.89 16.82 -20.36
N ARG A 125 18.70 16.44 -20.85
CA ARG A 125 17.46 16.46 -20.08
C ARG A 125 17.51 15.52 -18.90
N VAL A 126 17.95 14.28 -19.12
CA VAL A 126 18.12 13.28 -18.05
C VAL A 126 19.07 13.81 -16.99
N ALA A 127 20.22 14.36 -17.38
CA ALA A 127 21.17 14.96 -16.46
C ALA A 127 20.57 16.14 -15.66
N ALA A 128 19.81 17.02 -16.33
CA ALA A 128 19.14 18.14 -15.67
C ALA A 128 18.08 17.67 -14.65
N LEU A 129 17.26 16.68 -15.02
CA LEU A 129 16.26 16.08 -14.13
C LEU A 129 16.92 15.39 -12.93
N LYS A 130 18.01 14.65 -13.15
CA LYS A 130 18.78 14.03 -12.05
C LYS A 130 19.33 15.06 -11.08
N LEU A 131 19.87 16.19 -11.56
CA LEU A 131 20.32 17.30 -10.71
C LEU A 131 19.18 17.95 -9.91
N LEU A 132 18.01 18.14 -10.53
CA LEU A 132 16.84 18.72 -9.88
C LEU A 132 16.26 17.78 -8.82
N GLU A 133 16.15 16.49 -9.12
CA GLU A 133 15.73 15.46 -8.16
C GLU A 133 16.76 15.24 -7.05
N MET A 134 18.05 15.41 -7.32
CA MET A 134 19.10 15.38 -6.29
C MET A 134 18.86 16.49 -5.25
N GLN A 135 18.61 17.73 -5.72
CA GLN A 135 18.29 18.84 -4.83
C GLN A 135 16.95 18.66 -4.13
N ARG A 136 15.94 18.09 -4.80
CA ARG A 136 14.67 17.73 -4.16
C ARG A 136 14.87 16.75 -3.01
N ASN A 137 15.64 15.67 -3.22
CA ASN A 137 15.93 14.69 -2.17
C ASN A 137 16.79 15.29 -1.04
N ALA A 138 17.70 16.23 -1.36
CA ALA A 138 18.46 16.99 -0.38
C ALA A 138 17.56 17.87 0.52
N MET A 139 16.40 18.32 0.03
CA MET A 139 15.38 18.99 0.85
C MET A 139 14.53 17.99 1.63
N LEU A 140 14.10 16.89 0.99
CA LEU A 140 13.23 15.88 1.61
C LEU A 140 13.88 15.15 2.78
N MET A 141 15.21 14.98 2.77
CA MET A 141 15.93 14.40 3.91
C MET A 141 15.85 15.24 5.20
N TYR A 142 15.34 16.48 5.14
CA TYR A 142 15.03 17.31 6.31
C TYR A 142 13.56 17.29 6.73
N THR A 143 12.79 16.30 6.28
CA THR A 143 11.41 16.12 6.74
C THR A 143 11.39 15.93 8.26
N SER A 144 10.73 16.85 8.98
CA SER A 144 10.85 16.99 10.44
C SER A 144 10.43 15.76 11.24
N CYS A 145 9.56 14.91 10.68
CA CYS A 145 9.13 13.65 11.31
C CYS A 145 10.31 12.71 11.59
N GLY A 146 11.38 12.77 10.78
CA GLY A 146 12.59 11.94 10.94
C GLY A 146 13.41 12.24 12.20
N TRP A 147 13.06 13.27 12.98
CA TRP A 147 13.67 13.55 14.29
C TRP A 147 12.67 13.50 15.44
N PHE A 148 11.38 13.38 15.15
CA PHE A 148 10.34 13.65 16.15
C PHE A 148 10.22 12.53 17.19
N PHE A 149 10.40 11.29 16.76
CA PHE A 149 10.22 10.07 17.55
C PHE A 149 11.50 9.65 18.27
N GLU A 150 11.47 8.46 18.88
CA GLU A 150 12.39 8.07 19.94
C GLU A 150 13.72 7.51 19.43
N ASP A 151 13.74 6.87 18.25
CA ASP A 151 14.92 6.16 17.74
C ASP A 151 15.24 6.41 16.25
N ILE A 152 16.52 6.31 15.90
CA ILE A 152 17.01 6.38 14.52
C ILE A 152 16.53 5.21 13.64
N SER A 153 16.12 4.09 14.22
CA SER A 153 15.54 2.96 13.49
C SER A 153 14.07 3.15 13.13
N GLY A 154 13.44 4.24 13.58
CA GLY A 154 12.05 4.58 13.28
C GLY A 154 11.80 4.71 11.78
N ILE A 155 10.56 4.42 11.34
CA ILE A 155 10.20 4.43 9.92
C ILE A 155 10.39 5.81 9.29
N GLU A 156 10.20 6.89 10.06
CA GLU A 156 10.36 8.27 9.64
C GLU A 156 11.84 8.59 9.39
N THR A 157 12.71 8.18 10.32
CA THR A 157 14.16 8.38 10.20
C THR A 157 14.75 7.56 9.06
N VAL A 158 14.30 6.32 8.90
CA VAL A 158 14.66 5.48 7.76
C VAL A 158 14.21 6.13 6.44
N GLN A 159 13.04 6.78 6.41
CA GLN A 159 12.55 7.45 5.21
C GLN A 159 13.43 8.64 4.80
N ILE A 160 13.91 9.46 5.74
CA ILE A 160 14.84 10.55 5.38
C ILE A 160 16.20 10.03 4.92
N LEU A 161 16.66 8.89 5.48
CA LEU A 161 17.87 8.23 5.00
C LEU A 161 17.71 7.66 3.58
N ARG A 162 16.49 7.23 3.19
CA ARG A 162 16.19 6.86 1.79
C ARG A 162 16.30 8.05 0.84
N TYR A 163 15.84 9.23 1.25
CA TYR A 163 16.05 10.45 0.46
C TYR A 163 17.55 10.78 0.34
N ALA A 164 18.31 10.69 1.44
CA ALA A 164 19.75 10.88 1.40
C ALA A 164 20.42 9.88 0.44
N ALA A 165 20.07 8.60 0.51
CA ALA A 165 20.57 7.56 -0.39
C ALA A 165 20.27 7.86 -1.87
N ARG A 166 19.04 8.30 -2.17
CA ARG A 166 18.66 8.68 -3.54
C ARG A 166 19.44 9.91 -4.02
N ALA A 167 19.69 10.89 -3.15
CA ALA A 167 20.49 12.04 -3.51
C ALA A 167 21.96 11.66 -3.79
N ILE A 168 22.54 10.77 -3.00
CA ILE A 168 23.89 10.21 -3.21
C ILE A 168 23.98 9.48 -4.54
N GLU A 169 22.99 8.66 -4.87
CA GLU A 169 22.93 7.93 -6.13
C GLU A 169 22.89 8.89 -7.33
N LEU A 170 21.99 9.88 -7.30
CA LEU A 170 21.87 10.86 -8.39
C LEU A 170 23.14 11.70 -8.55
N ALA A 171 23.79 12.07 -7.44
CA ALA A 171 25.08 12.75 -7.45
C ALA A 171 26.17 11.91 -8.13
N GLY A 172 26.27 10.63 -7.77
CA GLY A 172 27.23 9.69 -8.36
C GLY A 172 27.01 9.49 -9.85
N GLN A 173 25.75 9.39 -10.29
CA GLN A 173 25.41 9.23 -11.72
C GLN A 173 25.75 10.45 -12.57
N VAL A 174 25.62 11.67 -12.03
CA VAL A 174 25.87 12.90 -12.81
C VAL A 174 27.32 13.37 -12.74
N SER A 175 27.97 13.21 -11.59
CA SER A 175 29.32 13.75 -11.33
C SER A 175 30.42 12.70 -11.23
N GLY A 176 30.07 11.42 -11.06
CA GLY A 176 31.01 10.37 -10.69
C GLY A 176 31.46 10.40 -9.22
N GLN A 177 31.02 11.38 -8.42
CA GLN A 177 31.35 11.49 -7.00
C GLN A 177 30.36 10.70 -6.15
N TRP A 178 30.86 9.70 -5.42
CA TRP A 178 30.05 8.82 -4.57
C TRP A 178 30.29 9.14 -3.09
N PHE A 179 29.25 9.63 -2.41
CA PHE A 179 29.33 10.01 -0.99
C PHE A 179 28.97 8.86 -0.03
N GLU A 180 28.55 7.69 -0.52
CA GLU A 180 27.98 6.62 0.31
C GLU A 180 28.91 6.19 1.46
N ASP A 181 30.19 5.95 1.17
CA ASP A 181 31.13 5.44 2.18
C ASP A 181 31.40 6.45 3.31
N GLU A 182 31.67 7.70 2.98
CA GLU A 182 31.90 8.74 3.99
C GLU A 182 30.61 9.12 4.73
N PHE A 183 29.45 9.08 4.05
CA PHE A 183 28.15 9.27 4.68
C PHE A 183 27.89 8.18 5.73
N LEU A 184 28.16 6.92 5.40
CA LEU A 184 28.04 5.81 6.33
C LEU A 184 28.99 5.94 7.52
N GLU A 185 30.24 6.35 7.30
CA GLU A 185 31.19 6.52 8.40
C GLU A 185 30.69 7.57 9.42
N ARG A 186 30.14 8.70 8.94
CA ARG A 186 29.54 9.72 9.81
C ARG A 186 28.28 9.23 10.54
N LEU A 187 27.45 8.45 9.85
CA LEU A 187 26.22 7.89 10.43
C LEU A 187 26.47 6.89 11.58
N ARG A 188 27.68 6.35 11.73
CA ARG A 188 28.02 5.42 12.83
C ARG A 188 27.89 6.05 14.21
N GLU A 189 28.06 7.37 14.30
CA GLU A 189 27.94 8.11 15.56
C GLU A 189 26.48 8.24 16.02
N ALA A 190 25.51 8.09 15.09
CA ALA A 190 24.09 8.08 15.43
C ALA A 190 23.69 6.67 15.92
N LYS A 191 23.74 6.45 17.24
CA LYS A 191 23.46 5.15 17.86
C LYS A 191 21.97 4.93 18.10
N SER A 192 21.47 3.75 17.75
CA SER A 192 20.14 3.31 18.16
C SER A 192 20.12 3.02 19.66
N ASN A 193 18.97 3.26 20.28
CA ASN A 193 18.63 2.80 21.62
C ASN A 193 18.39 1.28 21.66
N ILE A 194 18.26 0.62 20.50
CA ILE A 194 18.07 -0.83 20.37
C ILE A 194 19.42 -1.46 19.97
N GLU A 195 20.01 -2.22 20.89
CA GLU A 195 21.36 -2.79 20.73
C GLU A 195 21.49 -3.67 19.48
N GLU A 196 20.47 -4.47 19.17
CA GLU A 196 20.43 -5.35 18.00
C GLU A 196 20.34 -4.60 16.66
N LEU A 197 19.93 -3.33 16.70
CA LEU A 197 19.84 -2.47 15.51
C LEU A 197 21.12 -1.67 15.27
N GLY A 198 21.97 -1.50 16.29
CA GLY A 198 23.30 -0.92 16.16
C GLY A 198 23.27 0.60 15.96
N ASN A 199 23.84 1.09 14.86
CA ASN A 199 23.94 2.53 14.54
C ASN A 199 23.32 2.88 13.18
N GLY A 200 23.33 4.17 12.84
CA GLY A 200 22.77 4.70 11.60
C GLY A 200 23.31 4.04 10.33
N ALA A 201 24.59 3.63 10.30
CA ALA A 201 25.13 2.90 9.15
C ALA A 201 24.61 1.47 9.07
N ASP A 202 24.42 0.77 10.19
CA ASP A 202 23.83 -0.57 10.22
C ASP A 202 22.37 -0.53 9.78
N ILE A 203 21.62 0.48 10.23
CA ILE A 203 20.24 0.74 9.81
C ILE A 203 20.18 1.07 8.31
N TYR A 204 21.10 1.90 7.81
CA TYR A 204 21.17 2.22 6.38
C TYR A 204 21.38 0.96 5.52
N ARG A 205 22.37 0.13 5.87
CA ARG A 205 22.67 -1.11 5.11
C ARG A 205 21.50 -2.09 5.13
N ARG A 206 20.79 -2.19 6.26
CA ARG A 206 19.70 -3.15 6.48
C ARG A 206 18.37 -2.72 5.86
N SER A 207 18.04 -1.43 5.93
CA SER A 207 16.68 -0.92 5.67
C SER A 207 16.59 0.11 4.55
N VAL A 208 17.71 0.78 4.23
CA VAL A 208 17.74 1.84 3.22
C VAL A 208 18.29 1.30 1.91
N LYS A 209 19.50 0.73 1.90
CA LYS A 209 20.14 0.20 0.69
C LYS A 209 19.27 -0.82 -0.06
N PRO A 210 18.59 -1.77 0.60
CA PRO A 210 17.72 -2.73 -0.09
C PRO A 210 16.43 -2.11 -0.66
N SER A 211 16.08 -0.88 -0.29
CA SER A 211 14.89 -0.18 -0.81
C SER A 211 15.12 0.58 -2.11
N ARG A 212 16.37 0.59 -2.61
CA ARG A 212 16.71 1.23 -3.89
C ARG A 212 15.94 0.57 -5.03
N ALA A 213 15.32 1.40 -5.86
CA ALA A 213 14.63 1.02 -7.07
C ALA A 213 15.31 1.69 -8.27
N ASP A 214 15.64 0.88 -9.28
CA ASP A 214 16.22 1.30 -10.55
C ASP A 214 15.48 0.61 -11.71
N LEU A 215 15.92 0.87 -12.95
CA LEU A 215 15.30 0.30 -14.15
C LEU A 215 15.41 -1.23 -14.19
N LYS A 216 16.50 -1.80 -13.64
CA LYS A 216 16.68 -3.25 -13.49
C LYS A 216 15.66 -3.83 -12.53
N ARG A 217 15.42 -3.19 -11.40
CA ARG A 217 14.42 -3.64 -10.43
C ARG A 217 12.99 -3.52 -10.94
N ALA A 218 12.67 -2.50 -11.73
CA ALA A 218 11.40 -2.41 -12.43
C ALA A 218 11.24 -3.54 -13.48
N THR A 219 12.32 -3.94 -14.15
CA THR A 219 12.33 -5.11 -15.06
C THR A 219 12.10 -6.41 -14.30
N VAL A 220 12.83 -6.63 -13.20
CA VAL A 220 12.65 -7.78 -12.30
C VAL A 220 11.20 -7.87 -11.82
N HIS A 221 10.63 -6.72 -11.46
CA HIS A 221 9.26 -6.61 -11.02
C HIS A 221 8.29 -7.19 -12.05
N VAL A 222 8.30 -6.64 -13.27
CA VAL A 222 7.41 -7.10 -14.34
C VAL A 222 7.69 -8.56 -14.70
N ALA A 223 8.97 -8.96 -14.75
CA ALA A 223 9.39 -10.30 -15.11
C ALA A 223 8.89 -11.40 -14.15
N ILE A 224 8.89 -11.14 -12.85
CA ILE A 224 8.39 -12.10 -11.85
C ILE A 224 6.86 -11.97 -11.72
N SER A 225 6.32 -10.76 -11.69
CA SER A 225 4.87 -10.54 -11.58
C SER A 225 4.09 -11.11 -12.77
N SER A 226 4.71 -11.22 -13.96
CA SER A 226 4.08 -11.81 -15.16
C SER A 226 3.76 -13.31 -15.04
N PHE A 227 4.17 -13.97 -13.95
CA PHE A 227 3.73 -15.33 -13.64
C PHE A 227 2.31 -15.38 -13.06
N PHE A 228 1.83 -14.26 -12.51
CA PHE A 228 0.58 -14.18 -11.75
C PHE A 228 -0.41 -13.15 -12.31
N GLU A 229 0.08 -12.18 -13.09
CA GLU A 229 -0.72 -11.10 -13.67
C GLU A 229 -0.35 -10.91 -15.15
N GLU A 230 -1.34 -10.55 -15.96
CA GLU A 230 -1.11 -10.19 -17.36
C GLU A 230 -0.87 -8.68 -17.46
N TYR A 231 0.27 -8.30 -18.04
CA TYR A 231 0.59 -6.90 -18.30
C TYR A 231 0.27 -6.51 -19.75
N PRO A 232 -0.36 -5.35 -19.98
CA PRO A 232 -0.43 -4.74 -21.31
C PRO A 232 0.97 -4.49 -21.89
N GLU A 233 1.06 -4.33 -23.22
CA GLU A 233 2.33 -4.05 -23.91
C GLU A 233 3.01 -2.77 -23.40
N ASP A 234 2.23 -1.74 -23.05
CA ASP A 234 2.68 -0.49 -22.43
C ASP A 234 1.99 -0.35 -21.08
N THR A 235 2.76 -0.38 -19.99
CA THR A 235 2.22 -0.35 -18.63
C THR A 235 3.03 0.59 -17.74
N GLU A 236 2.35 1.23 -16.79
CA GLU A 236 2.99 2.06 -15.77
C GLU A 236 3.10 1.27 -14.47
N VAL A 237 4.34 1.11 -14.01
CA VAL A 237 4.70 0.41 -12.77
C VAL A 237 5.32 1.46 -11.85
N TYR A 238 4.52 1.99 -10.93
CA TYR A 238 4.88 3.08 -10.04
C TYR A 238 5.40 4.32 -10.80
N CYS A 239 6.71 4.59 -10.74
CA CYS A 239 7.36 5.72 -11.40
C CYS A 239 8.11 5.33 -12.68
N TYR A 240 7.83 4.14 -13.21
CA TYR A 240 8.41 3.59 -14.43
C TYR A 240 7.32 3.31 -15.45
N ARG A 241 7.62 3.56 -16.72
CA ARG A 241 6.85 3.04 -17.85
C ARG A 241 7.63 1.88 -18.45
N VAL A 242 6.97 0.74 -18.60
CA VAL A 242 7.56 -0.50 -19.09
C VAL A 242 6.86 -0.87 -20.40
N LYS A 243 7.64 -0.95 -21.48
CA LYS A 243 7.17 -1.42 -22.79
C LYS A 243 7.72 -2.80 -23.08
N THR A 244 6.83 -3.75 -23.34
CA THR A 244 7.18 -5.12 -23.67
C THR A 244 7.47 -5.23 -25.17
N GLU A 245 8.74 -5.35 -25.55
CA GLU A 245 9.12 -5.46 -26.96
C GLU A 245 9.13 -6.90 -27.47
N ASP A 246 9.41 -7.85 -26.59
CA ASP A 246 9.34 -9.29 -26.86
C ASP A 246 9.12 -10.03 -25.54
N TYR A 247 8.24 -11.03 -25.55
CA TYR A 247 7.92 -11.85 -24.38
C TYR A 247 7.59 -13.26 -24.82
N GLN A 248 8.19 -14.24 -24.17
CA GLN A 248 7.85 -15.64 -24.36
C GLN A 248 7.83 -16.38 -23.03
N LYS A 249 6.70 -17.02 -22.75
CA LYS A 249 6.49 -17.87 -21.58
C LYS A 249 6.23 -19.30 -22.01
N LEU A 250 6.88 -20.27 -21.35
CA LEU A 250 6.65 -21.70 -21.53
C LEU A 250 6.36 -22.35 -20.17
N ARG A 251 5.51 -23.37 -20.18
CA ARG A 251 5.19 -24.19 -19.00
C ARG A 251 5.48 -25.65 -19.29
N HIS A 252 6.05 -26.34 -18.30
CA HIS A 252 6.19 -27.78 -18.30
C HIS A 252 5.96 -28.31 -16.87
N GLU A 253 4.91 -29.11 -16.69
CA GLU A 253 4.46 -29.60 -15.36
C GLU A 253 4.29 -28.43 -14.36
N ASP A 254 5.04 -28.47 -13.26
CA ASP A 254 5.04 -27.50 -12.16
C ASP A 254 6.16 -26.45 -12.31
N THR A 255 6.75 -26.34 -13.50
CA THR A 255 7.79 -25.36 -13.81
C THR A 255 7.36 -24.44 -14.94
N GLU A 256 7.70 -23.17 -14.82
CA GLU A 256 7.42 -22.16 -15.82
C GLU A 256 8.67 -21.32 -16.07
N ILE A 257 8.90 -20.90 -17.32
CA ILE A 257 9.98 -19.98 -17.67
C ILE A 257 9.43 -18.85 -18.54
N ALA A 258 9.88 -17.63 -18.26
CA ALA A 258 9.62 -16.45 -19.05
C ALA A 258 10.94 -15.80 -19.47
N ILE A 259 11.03 -15.40 -20.73
CA ILE A 259 12.17 -14.66 -21.28
C ILE A 259 11.66 -13.57 -22.18
N GLY A 260 12.25 -12.39 -22.09
CA GLY A 260 11.79 -11.25 -22.86
C GLY A 260 12.77 -10.10 -22.88
N ARG A 261 12.33 -9.05 -23.58
CA ARG A 261 13.03 -7.77 -23.70
C ARG A 261 12.04 -6.66 -23.38
N LEU A 262 12.39 -5.85 -22.39
CA LEU A 262 11.60 -4.73 -21.91
C LEU A 262 12.35 -3.43 -22.16
N HIS A 263 11.66 -2.40 -22.64
CA HIS A 263 12.15 -1.03 -22.68
C HIS A 263 11.56 -0.28 -21.49
N VAL A 264 12.40 0.13 -20.55
CA VAL A 264 11.98 0.74 -19.28
C VAL A 264 12.40 2.20 -19.27
N THR A 265 11.45 3.07 -18.92
CA THR A 265 11.65 4.51 -18.82
C THR A 265 11.28 5.01 -17.43
N SER A 266 12.15 5.80 -16.80
CA SER A 266 11.81 6.54 -15.57
C SER A 266 10.91 7.73 -15.91
N LEU A 267 9.71 7.76 -15.33
CA LEU A 267 8.80 8.91 -15.46
C LEU A 267 9.31 10.16 -14.74
N ILE A 268 10.25 9.98 -13.79
CA ILE A 268 10.85 11.06 -13.00
C ILE A 268 12.04 11.69 -13.74
N THR A 269 12.97 10.87 -14.22
CA THR A 269 14.26 11.34 -14.75
C THR A 269 14.38 11.24 -16.27
N GLU A 270 13.40 10.65 -16.96
CA GLU A 270 13.45 10.32 -18.39
C GLU A 270 14.57 9.34 -18.77
N GLU A 271 15.28 8.75 -17.79
CA GLU A 271 16.28 7.72 -18.04
C GLU A 271 15.62 6.49 -18.66
N THR A 272 16.22 5.96 -19.73
CA THR A 272 15.72 4.80 -20.45
C THR A 272 16.78 3.74 -20.64
N GLU A 273 16.38 2.47 -20.50
CA GLU A 273 17.22 1.32 -20.81
C GLU A 273 16.36 0.23 -21.47
N THR A 274 16.97 -0.54 -22.37
CA THR A 274 16.38 -1.78 -22.87
C THR A 274 17.09 -2.94 -22.17
N LEU A 275 16.31 -3.76 -21.47
CA LEU A 275 16.79 -4.82 -20.60
C LEU A 275 16.25 -6.17 -21.07
N VAL A 276 17.09 -7.19 -20.99
CA VAL A 276 16.73 -8.59 -21.24
C VAL A 276 16.56 -9.28 -19.90
N PHE A 277 15.51 -10.06 -19.75
CA PHE A 277 15.28 -10.85 -18.54
C PHE A 277 15.08 -12.33 -18.86
N ALA A 278 15.44 -13.18 -17.90
CA ALA A 278 15.03 -14.58 -17.83
C ALA A 278 14.54 -14.87 -16.42
N ALA A 279 13.29 -15.27 -16.30
CA ALA A 279 12.64 -15.63 -15.04
C ALA A 279 12.18 -17.08 -15.08
N LEU A 280 12.47 -17.82 -14.02
CA LEU A 280 12.18 -19.24 -13.87
C LEU A 280 11.42 -19.45 -12.56
N GLN A 281 10.31 -20.18 -12.64
CA GLN A 281 9.54 -20.67 -11.51
C GLN A 281 9.79 -22.17 -11.35
N LEU A 282 10.25 -22.57 -10.16
CA LEU A 282 10.46 -23.96 -9.76
C LEU A 282 9.46 -24.33 -8.65
N GLY A 283 8.32 -24.92 -9.02
CA GLY A 283 7.23 -25.20 -8.08
C GLY A 283 6.51 -23.92 -7.65
N ALA A 284 5.80 -23.97 -6.53
CA ALA A 284 4.86 -22.91 -6.16
C ALA A 284 5.50 -21.63 -5.61
N TYR A 285 6.71 -21.69 -5.04
CA TYR A 285 7.28 -20.59 -4.22
C TYR A 285 8.71 -20.19 -4.59
N ASP A 286 9.36 -20.90 -5.51
CA ASP A 286 10.74 -20.60 -5.88
C ASP A 286 10.78 -19.89 -7.23
N TYR A 287 11.06 -18.59 -7.17
CA TYR A 287 11.21 -17.73 -8.34
C TYR A 287 12.62 -17.19 -8.42
N ASN A 288 13.21 -17.35 -9.59
CA ASN A 288 14.55 -16.90 -9.88
C ASN A 288 14.53 -16.06 -11.16
N CYS A 289 15.00 -14.82 -11.06
CA CYS A 289 15.09 -13.90 -12.18
C CYS A 289 16.50 -13.38 -12.34
N ALA A 290 16.94 -13.24 -13.59
CA ALA A 290 18.17 -12.57 -13.96
C ALA A 290 17.87 -11.52 -15.02
N VAL A 291 18.54 -10.38 -14.92
CA VAL A 291 18.37 -9.23 -15.80
C VAL A 291 19.74 -8.75 -16.28
N THR A 292 19.84 -8.40 -17.56
CA THR A 292 21.05 -7.87 -18.17
C THR A 292 20.72 -6.80 -19.20
N ASP A 293 21.71 -6.00 -19.57
CA ASP A 293 21.56 -4.94 -20.55
C ASP A 293 21.42 -5.52 -21.95
N TYR A 294 20.51 -4.97 -22.77
CA TYR A 294 20.38 -5.40 -24.16
C TYR A 294 21.57 -4.88 -24.97
N THR A 295 22.31 -5.80 -25.58
CA THR A 295 23.47 -5.50 -26.43
C THR A 295 23.08 -5.44 -27.91
N ASP A 296 22.67 -6.58 -28.48
CA ASP A 296 22.24 -6.69 -29.87
C ASP A 296 21.27 -7.87 -30.13
N GLY A 297 20.63 -7.84 -31.30
CA GLY A 297 19.62 -8.82 -31.66
C GLY A 297 20.14 -10.23 -31.94
N ARG A 298 21.44 -10.41 -32.24
CA ARG A 298 22.05 -11.73 -32.42
C ARG A 298 22.33 -12.39 -31.08
N GLU A 299 22.91 -11.65 -30.14
CA GLU A 299 23.13 -12.11 -28.77
C GLU A 299 21.81 -12.44 -28.09
N TYR A 300 20.81 -11.54 -28.18
CA TYR A 300 19.48 -11.80 -27.64
C TYR A 300 18.84 -13.09 -28.18
N LYS A 301 18.88 -13.29 -29.51
CA LYS A 301 18.36 -14.53 -30.14
C LYS A 301 19.11 -15.78 -29.65
N LYS A 302 20.42 -15.67 -29.41
CA LYS A 302 21.23 -16.77 -28.86
C LYS A 302 20.81 -17.11 -27.43
N ILE A 303 20.67 -16.10 -26.57
CA ILE A 303 20.20 -16.25 -25.17
C ILE A 303 18.83 -16.93 -25.15
N LYS A 304 17.87 -16.36 -25.90
CA LYS A 304 16.50 -16.86 -26.00
C LYS A 304 16.45 -18.32 -26.48
N LYS A 305 17.19 -18.65 -27.54
CA LYS A 305 17.26 -20.01 -28.07
C LYS A 305 17.85 -21.00 -27.07
N GLU A 306 18.96 -20.65 -26.41
CA GLU A 306 19.64 -21.57 -25.49
C GLU A 306 18.79 -21.87 -24.26
N ILE A 307 18.24 -20.82 -23.63
CA ILE A 307 17.37 -20.94 -22.45
C ILE A 307 16.10 -21.74 -22.76
N LEU A 308 15.37 -21.38 -23.82
CA LEU A 308 14.14 -22.07 -24.17
C LEU A 308 14.39 -23.52 -24.59
N SER A 309 15.47 -23.78 -25.33
CA SER A 309 15.81 -25.16 -25.72
C SER A 309 16.25 -26.02 -24.53
N GLY A 310 16.91 -25.45 -23.53
CA GLY A 310 17.23 -26.12 -22.27
C GLY A 310 15.97 -26.48 -21.50
N PHE A 311 15.02 -25.54 -21.41
CA PHE A 311 13.72 -25.75 -20.76
C PHE A 311 12.90 -26.85 -21.44
N SER A 312 12.80 -26.83 -22.77
CA SER A 312 12.09 -27.88 -23.53
C SER A 312 12.72 -29.28 -23.39
N ARG A 313 13.98 -29.39 -22.95
CA ARG A 313 14.67 -30.67 -22.67
C ARG A 313 14.61 -31.09 -21.20
N GLY A 314 14.04 -30.27 -20.31
CA GLY A 314 14.06 -30.51 -18.87
C GLY A 314 15.44 -30.34 -18.21
N ASP A 315 16.40 -29.66 -18.87
CA ASP A 315 17.77 -29.47 -18.37
C ASP A 315 17.88 -28.22 -17.47
N LEU A 316 17.32 -28.30 -16.26
CA LEU A 316 17.30 -27.18 -15.30
C LEU A 316 18.72 -26.71 -14.93
N ALA A 317 19.64 -27.64 -14.74
CA ALA A 317 21.04 -27.32 -14.42
C ALA A 317 21.72 -26.56 -15.57
N GLY A 318 21.47 -26.98 -16.81
CA GLY A 318 21.94 -26.27 -18.01
C GLY A 318 21.36 -24.87 -18.14
N ILE A 319 20.09 -24.67 -17.79
CA ILE A 319 19.45 -23.35 -17.78
C ILE A 319 20.12 -22.43 -16.76
N LEU A 320 20.25 -22.85 -15.49
CA LEU A 320 20.86 -22.03 -14.44
C LEU A 320 22.30 -21.62 -14.80
N LYS A 321 23.08 -22.55 -15.36
CA LYS A 321 24.44 -22.28 -15.84
C LYS A 321 24.47 -21.33 -17.03
N SER A 322 23.52 -21.46 -17.95
CA SER A 322 23.41 -20.57 -19.12
C SER A 322 23.02 -19.16 -18.67
N THR A 323 22.07 -19.04 -17.75
CA THR A 323 21.66 -17.77 -17.14
C THR A 323 22.84 -17.09 -16.45
N GLU A 324 23.65 -17.82 -15.67
CA GLU A 324 24.85 -17.26 -15.06
C GLU A 324 25.86 -16.74 -16.07
N ARG A 325 26.07 -17.48 -17.14
CA ARG A 325 27.01 -17.10 -18.19
C ARG A 325 26.57 -15.85 -18.97
N PHE A 326 25.27 -15.67 -19.21
CA PHE A 326 24.74 -14.56 -20.02
C PHE A 326 24.35 -13.33 -19.20
N PHE A 327 23.84 -13.51 -17.99
CA PHE A 327 23.31 -12.43 -17.15
C PHE A 327 24.23 -12.09 -15.97
N GLY A 328 25.32 -12.84 -15.78
CA GLY A 328 26.22 -12.68 -14.65
C GLY A 328 25.72 -13.37 -13.37
N PRO A 329 26.32 -13.06 -12.21
CA PRO A 329 26.04 -13.75 -10.95
C PRO A 329 24.79 -13.22 -10.22
N GLU A 330 24.30 -12.03 -10.56
CA GLU A 330 23.17 -11.41 -9.85
C GLU A 330 21.88 -12.19 -10.06
N ARG A 331 21.15 -12.41 -8.97
CA ARG A 331 19.87 -13.14 -8.98
C ARG A 331 18.86 -12.41 -8.13
N TYR A 332 17.65 -12.35 -8.67
CA TYR A 332 16.51 -11.71 -8.08
C TYR A 332 15.43 -12.74 -7.79
N THR A 333 14.69 -12.52 -6.71
CA THR A 333 13.64 -13.40 -6.21
C THR A 333 12.39 -12.58 -5.91
N ILE A 334 11.34 -13.22 -5.38
CA ILE A 334 10.16 -12.51 -4.88
C ILE A 334 10.50 -11.43 -3.84
N LYS A 335 11.65 -11.53 -3.14
CA LYS A 335 12.11 -10.52 -2.16
C LYS A 335 12.57 -9.22 -2.81
N ASP A 336 12.76 -9.23 -4.13
CA ASP A 336 13.23 -8.09 -4.91
C ASP A 336 12.08 -7.33 -5.59
N LEU A 337 10.87 -7.90 -5.58
CA LEU A 337 9.65 -7.20 -5.98
C LEU A 337 9.41 -5.93 -5.15
N PHE A 338 8.56 -5.04 -5.64
CA PHE A 338 8.13 -3.88 -4.86
C PHE A 338 7.20 -4.33 -3.73
N LYS A 339 7.15 -3.55 -2.64
CA LYS A 339 6.55 -4.01 -1.38
C LYS A 339 5.07 -4.36 -1.51
N ASP A 340 4.31 -3.63 -2.32
CA ASP A 340 2.87 -3.88 -2.44
C ASP A 340 2.63 -5.18 -3.22
N GLU A 341 3.43 -5.49 -4.25
CA GLU A 341 3.36 -6.75 -4.98
C GLU A 341 3.94 -7.93 -4.20
N GLN A 342 4.95 -7.71 -3.34
CA GLN A 342 5.36 -8.73 -2.37
C GLN A 342 4.17 -9.14 -1.50
N GLN A 343 3.44 -8.16 -0.97
CA GLN A 343 2.28 -8.43 -0.12
C GLN A 343 1.17 -9.11 -0.92
N ARG A 344 0.84 -8.61 -2.12
CA ARG A 344 -0.18 -9.21 -2.99
C ARG A 344 0.15 -10.67 -3.34
N LEU A 345 1.41 -10.95 -3.67
CA LEU A 345 1.85 -12.31 -3.96
C LEU A 345 1.75 -13.24 -2.75
N LEU A 346 2.20 -12.76 -1.58
CA LEU A 346 2.08 -13.50 -0.33
C LEU A 346 0.62 -13.76 0.02
N ASP A 347 -0.26 -12.78 -0.16
CA ASP A 347 -1.69 -12.94 0.12
C ASP A 347 -2.31 -14.01 -0.78
N VAL A 348 -1.96 -14.06 -2.07
CA VAL A 348 -2.43 -15.10 -3.00
C VAL A 348 -1.90 -16.48 -2.59
N ILE A 349 -0.59 -16.61 -2.36
CA ILE A 349 0.04 -17.88 -1.97
C ILE A 349 -0.52 -18.39 -0.64
N ILE A 350 -0.63 -17.52 0.36
CA ILE A 350 -1.06 -17.89 1.71
C ILE A 350 -2.54 -18.27 1.69
N LYS A 351 -3.38 -17.52 0.96
CA LYS A 351 -4.82 -17.76 0.90
C LYS A 351 -5.15 -19.16 0.41
N ASP A 352 -4.57 -19.59 -0.71
CA ASP A 352 -4.88 -20.90 -1.30
C ASP A 352 -4.48 -22.05 -0.35
N ASN A 353 -3.31 -21.95 0.28
CA ASN A 353 -2.86 -22.94 1.26
C ASN A 353 -3.72 -22.95 2.52
N ILE A 354 -4.09 -21.78 3.05
CA ILE A 354 -4.96 -21.68 4.22
C ILE A 354 -6.32 -22.29 3.90
N GLU A 355 -6.91 -21.98 2.74
CA GLU A 355 -8.20 -22.53 2.34
C GLU A 355 -8.18 -24.07 2.22
N GLU A 356 -7.07 -24.65 1.74
CA GLU A 356 -6.88 -26.10 1.71
C GLU A 356 -6.76 -26.70 3.12
N ILE A 357 -5.94 -26.10 3.97
CA ILE A 357 -5.75 -26.53 5.36
C ILE A 357 -7.08 -26.49 6.13
N GLU A 358 -7.82 -25.39 6.03
CA GLU A 358 -9.13 -25.24 6.68
C GLU A 358 -10.11 -26.31 6.18
N LYS A 359 -10.06 -26.67 4.88
CA LYS A 359 -10.95 -27.70 4.30
C LYS A 359 -10.66 -29.08 4.87
N ASN A 360 -9.38 -29.36 5.11
CA ASN A 360 -8.98 -30.60 5.77
C ASN A 360 -9.49 -30.66 7.21
N PHE A 361 -9.48 -29.54 7.94
CA PHE A 361 -10.01 -29.46 9.30
C PHE A 361 -11.54 -29.58 9.35
N GLU A 362 -12.27 -28.99 8.40
CA GLU A 362 -13.72 -29.22 8.23
C GLU A 362 -14.02 -30.72 8.07
N GLY A 363 -13.29 -31.40 7.17
CA GLY A 363 -13.46 -32.84 6.97
C GLY A 363 -13.14 -33.68 8.22
N VAL A 364 -12.25 -33.21 9.11
CA VAL A 364 -12.00 -33.85 10.41
C VAL A 364 -13.17 -33.62 11.36
N TYR A 365 -13.68 -32.38 11.44
CA TYR A 365 -14.82 -32.05 12.29
C TYR A 365 -16.08 -32.83 11.89
N GLU A 366 -16.45 -32.83 10.60
CA GLU A 366 -17.64 -33.52 10.10
C GLU A 366 -17.63 -35.02 10.48
N LYS A 367 -16.49 -35.70 10.26
CA LYS A 367 -16.34 -37.14 10.55
C LYS A 367 -16.38 -37.48 12.04
N ASN A 368 -16.03 -36.53 12.91
CA ASN A 368 -15.85 -36.78 14.34
C ASN A 368 -16.86 -36.05 15.25
N SER A 369 -17.74 -35.22 14.68
CA SER A 369 -18.77 -34.45 15.41
C SER A 369 -19.63 -35.32 16.32
N PHE A 370 -20.06 -36.50 15.85
CA PHE A 370 -20.83 -37.47 16.64
C PHE A 370 -20.03 -38.02 17.83
N LEU A 371 -18.76 -38.39 17.62
CA LEU A 371 -17.87 -38.86 18.68
C LEU A 371 -17.63 -37.78 19.73
N MET A 372 -17.47 -36.52 19.31
CA MET A 372 -17.34 -35.38 20.22
C MET A 372 -18.58 -35.20 21.09
N GLY A 373 -19.78 -35.32 20.49
CA GLY A 373 -21.04 -35.30 21.22
C GLY A 373 -21.13 -36.43 22.27
N MET A 374 -20.73 -37.65 21.90
CA MET A 374 -20.70 -38.78 22.84
C MET A 374 -19.72 -38.56 24.01
N LEU A 375 -18.52 -38.02 23.73
CA LEU A 375 -17.51 -37.75 24.76
C LEU A 375 -18.02 -36.72 25.76
N GLU A 376 -18.68 -35.66 25.29
CA GLU A 376 -19.28 -34.64 26.15
C GLU A 376 -20.42 -35.22 27.00
N GLU A 377 -21.32 -36.02 26.40
CA GLU A 377 -22.44 -36.67 27.10
C GLU A 377 -21.95 -37.58 28.24
N PHE A 378 -20.85 -38.31 28.01
CA PHE A 378 -20.22 -39.16 29.02
C PHE A 378 -19.30 -38.41 30.00
N GLY A 379 -19.22 -37.07 29.91
CA GLY A 379 -18.42 -36.23 30.81
C GLY A 379 -16.90 -36.37 30.61
N HIS A 380 -16.46 -36.84 29.45
CA HIS A 380 -15.05 -36.94 29.09
C HIS A 380 -14.53 -35.63 28.48
N ARG A 381 -13.23 -35.38 28.63
CA ARG A 381 -12.56 -34.27 27.94
C ARG A 381 -12.36 -34.60 26.47
N ILE A 382 -12.69 -33.65 25.61
CA ILE A 382 -12.44 -33.77 24.17
C ILE A 382 -10.92 -33.67 23.90
N PRO A 383 -10.35 -34.59 23.11
CA PRO A 383 -8.96 -34.49 22.67
C PRO A 383 -8.65 -33.15 22.00
N GLY A 384 -7.52 -32.52 22.35
CA GLY A 384 -7.17 -31.17 21.86
C GLY A 384 -7.10 -31.05 20.34
N VAL A 385 -6.71 -32.12 19.64
CA VAL A 385 -6.66 -32.14 18.16
C VAL A 385 -8.06 -32.04 17.55
N LEU A 386 -9.06 -32.69 18.15
CA LEU A 386 -10.45 -32.58 17.70
C LEU A 386 -11.01 -31.18 17.99
N MET A 387 -10.70 -30.62 19.16
CA MET A 387 -11.12 -29.25 19.51
C MET A 387 -10.51 -28.22 18.55
N MET A 388 -9.24 -28.36 18.17
CA MET A 388 -8.59 -27.49 17.18
C MET A 388 -9.27 -27.59 15.81
N ALA A 389 -9.63 -28.80 15.37
CA ALA A 389 -10.36 -29.01 14.13
C ALA A 389 -11.75 -28.35 14.15
N THR A 390 -12.49 -28.52 15.26
CA THR A 390 -13.80 -27.89 15.46
C THR A 390 -13.70 -26.36 15.48
N GLU A 391 -12.69 -25.81 16.15
CA GLU A 391 -12.48 -24.35 16.19
C GLU A 391 -12.25 -23.78 14.80
N ILE A 392 -11.38 -24.41 14.00
CA ILE A 392 -11.08 -23.97 12.63
C ILE A 392 -12.32 -24.12 11.74
N ALA A 393 -12.96 -25.29 11.76
CA ALA A 393 -14.14 -25.58 10.95
C ALA A 393 -15.29 -24.61 11.24
N LEU A 394 -15.69 -24.44 12.51
CA LEU A 394 -16.81 -23.55 12.85
C LEU A 394 -16.52 -22.08 12.54
N LYS A 395 -15.27 -21.62 12.71
CA LYS A 395 -14.86 -20.25 12.33
C LYS A 395 -14.93 -20.02 10.82
N ARG A 396 -14.53 -21.00 10.02
CA ARG A 396 -14.66 -20.90 8.56
C ARG A 396 -16.11 -20.97 8.10
N GLU A 397 -16.88 -21.90 8.63
CA GLU A 397 -18.28 -22.07 8.27
C GLU A 397 -19.11 -20.83 8.59
N ILE A 398 -18.89 -20.19 9.75
CA ILE A 398 -19.61 -18.95 10.08
C ILE A 398 -19.19 -17.80 9.16
N GLN A 399 -17.91 -17.72 8.79
CA GLN A 399 -17.43 -16.74 7.83
C GLN A 399 -18.09 -16.96 6.46
N GLN A 400 -18.10 -18.19 5.94
CA GLN A 400 -18.75 -18.53 4.66
C GLN A 400 -20.25 -18.25 4.69
N ALA A 401 -20.94 -18.58 5.79
CA ALA A 401 -22.37 -18.32 5.95
C ALA A 401 -22.72 -16.82 5.94
N ILE A 402 -21.81 -15.96 6.38
CA ILE A 402 -21.97 -14.50 6.31
C ILE A 402 -21.59 -13.96 4.91
N GLN A 403 -20.58 -14.54 4.26
CA GLN A 403 -20.11 -14.13 2.92
C GLN A 403 -21.06 -14.55 1.79
N SER A 404 -21.93 -15.54 2.03
CA SER A 404 -22.85 -16.03 1.02
C SER A 404 -23.75 -14.91 0.47
N ARG A 405 -24.14 -15.04 -0.81
CA ARG A 405 -25.00 -14.06 -1.49
C ARG A 405 -26.34 -13.89 -0.79
N ARG A 406 -26.94 -14.99 -0.32
CA ARG A 406 -28.09 -15.01 0.59
C ARG A 406 -27.67 -15.65 1.89
N VAL A 407 -28.02 -15.03 3.00
CA VAL A 407 -27.55 -15.43 4.32
C VAL A 407 -28.55 -16.39 4.94
N ASP A 408 -28.07 -17.57 5.34
CA ASP A 408 -28.89 -18.54 6.07
C ASP A 408 -28.84 -18.24 7.58
N THR A 409 -29.83 -17.49 8.04
CA THR A 409 -29.94 -17.05 9.45
C THR A 409 -30.08 -18.24 10.42
N GLU A 410 -30.71 -19.33 10.01
CA GLU A 410 -30.85 -20.55 10.82
C GLU A 410 -29.50 -21.25 10.96
N ARG A 411 -28.74 -21.35 9.85
CA ARG A 411 -27.38 -21.90 9.87
C ARG A 411 -26.45 -21.08 10.75
N VAL A 412 -26.47 -19.76 10.62
CA VAL A 412 -25.67 -18.86 11.47
C VAL A 412 -26.03 -19.04 12.96
N SER A 413 -27.33 -19.12 13.28
CA SER A 413 -27.80 -19.36 14.65
C SER A 413 -27.38 -20.73 15.20
N PHE A 414 -27.35 -21.75 14.35
CA PHE A 414 -26.81 -23.07 14.71
C PHE A 414 -25.30 -23.00 15.01
N LEU A 415 -24.52 -22.37 14.14
CA LEU A 415 -23.06 -22.24 14.31
C LEU A 415 -22.71 -21.48 15.59
N LEU A 416 -23.39 -20.37 15.89
CA LEU A 416 -23.18 -19.62 17.13
C LEU A 416 -23.47 -20.46 18.39
N ARG A 417 -24.47 -21.36 18.35
CA ARG A 417 -24.76 -22.28 19.45
C ARG A 417 -23.66 -23.32 19.61
N GLU A 418 -23.17 -23.91 18.52
CA GLU A 418 -22.06 -24.87 18.58
C GLU A 418 -20.78 -24.22 19.07
N MET A 419 -20.44 -23.01 18.60
CA MET A 419 -19.28 -22.27 19.10
C MET A 419 -19.38 -21.98 20.59
N LYS A 420 -20.60 -21.66 21.08
CA LYS A 420 -20.85 -21.46 22.51
C LYS A 420 -20.72 -22.76 23.31
N ARG A 421 -21.25 -23.87 22.80
CA ARG A 421 -21.14 -25.21 23.41
C ARG A 421 -19.68 -25.62 23.60
N TRP A 422 -18.84 -25.38 22.58
CA TRP A 422 -17.43 -25.73 22.60
C TRP A 422 -16.51 -24.65 23.19
N HIS A 423 -17.05 -23.56 23.73
CA HIS A 423 -16.30 -22.44 24.29
C HIS A 423 -15.29 -21.79 23.32
N ILE A 424 -15.59 -21.81 22.02
CA ILE A 424 -14.74 -21.22 20.98
C ILE A 424 -14.89 -19.69 21.01
N LYS A 425 -13.75 -19.00 21.07
CA LYS A 425 -13.72 -17.54 21.09
C LYS A 425 -13.63 -16.97 19.67
N LEU A 426 -14.50 -16.01 19.39
CA LEU A 426 -14.44 -15.17 18.19
C LEU A 426 -13.59 -13.92 18.46
N ASP A 427 -12.78 -13.51 17.48
CA ASP A 427 -12.18 -12.19 17.49
C ASP A 427 -13.27 -11.15 17.18
N LEU A 428 -13.74 -10.47 18.22
CA LEU A 428 -14.82 -9.49 18.11
C LEU A 428 -14.43 -8.29 17.24
N LYS A 429 -13.15 -7.89 17.23
CA LYS A 429 -12.70 -6.74 16.42
C LYS A 429 -12.73 -7.10 14.94
N TRP A 430 -12.20 -8.26 14.59
CA TRP A 430 -12.26 -8.76 13.22
C TRP A 430 -13.72 -8.96 12.76
N LEU A 431 -14.56 -9.55 13.62
CA LEU A 431 -15.96 -9.82 13.31
C LEU A 431 -16.77 -8.53 13.07
N GLU A 432 -16.56 -7.49 13.88
CA GLU A 432 -17.19 -6.17 13.68
C GLU A 432 -16.83 -5.60 12.31
N MET A 433 -15.53 -5.55 12.01
CA MET A 433 -15.03 -5.00 10.75
C MET A 433 -15.56 -5.79 9.55
N PHE A 434 -15.58 -7.11 9.66
CA PHE A 434 -16.02 -8.02 8.62
C PHE A 434 -17.53 -7.87 8.33
N LEU A 435 -18.38 -7.86 9.38
CA LEU A 435 -19.82 -7.64 9.25
C LEU A 435 -20.13 -6.23 8.72
N ARG A 436 -19.42 -5.20 9.21
CA ARG A 436 -19.59 -3.82 8.76
C ARG A 436 -19.37 -3.71 7.26
N ARG A 437 -18.22 -4.20 6.75
CA ARG A 437 -17.89 -4.15 5.33
C ARG A 437 -18.92 -4.89 4.47
N ARG A 438 -19.27 -6.11 4.87
CA ARG A 438 -20.27 -6.94 4.17
C ARG A 438 -21.64 -6.24 4.09
N PHE A 439 -22.08 -5.59 5.18
CA PHE A 439 -23.35 -4.88 5.23
C PHE A 439 -23.33 -3.57 4.43
N GLU A 440 -22.24 -2.80 4.52
CA GLU A 440 -22.04 -1.61 3.69
C GLU A 440 -22.04 -1.94 2.19
N GLU A 441 -21.43 -3.05 1.79
CA GLU A 441 -21.45 -3.53 0.40
C GLU A 441 -22.86 -3.90 -0.09
N GLU A 442 -23.68 -4.60 0.70
CA GLU A 442 -25.07 -4.90 0.30
C GLU A 442 -25.94 -3.64 0.26
N MET A 443 -25.75 -2.71 1.20
CA MET A 443 -26.45 -1.43 1.16
C MET A 443 -26.12 -0.64 -0.11
N ARG A 444 -24.86 -0.63 -0.55
CA ARG A 444 -24.48 0.00 -1.84
C ARG A 444 -25.15 -0.68 -3.02
N ARG A 445 -25.11 -2.02 -3.08
CA ARG A 445 -25.79 -2.79 -4.15
C ARG A 445 -27.29 -2.51 -4.18
N PHE A 446 -27.92 -2.42 -3.02
CA PHE A 446 -29.34 -2.04 -2.92
C PHE A 446 -29.59 -0.61 -3.41
N SER A 447 -28.71 0.34 -3.10
CA SER A 447 -28.84 1.72 -3.61
C SER A 447 -28.69 1.82 -5.13
N GLU A 448 -27.84 0.98 -5.74
CA GLU A 448 -27.64 0.91 -7.19
C GLU A 448 -28.79 0.17 -7.90
N ALA A 449 -29.35 -0.85 -7.26
CA ALA A 449 -30.46 -1.67 -7.75
C ALA A 449 -31.54 -1.83 -6.65
N PRO A 450 -32.45 -0.85 -6.50
CA PRO A 450 -33.44 -0.83 -5.41
C PRO A 450 -34.64 -1.74 -5.70
N ASP A 451 -34.38 -3.01 -5.99
CA ASP A 451 -35.40 -4.04 -6.18
C ASP A 451 -35.71 -4.80 -4.87
N PHE A 452 -36.73 -5.64 -4.90
CA PHE A 452 -37.15 -6.45 -3.76
C PHE A 452 -36.10 -7.49 -3.33
N GLU A 453 -35.34 -8.05 -4.28
CA GLU A 453 -34.35 -9.09 -4.02
C GLU A 453 -33.17 -8.54 -3.19
N HIS A 454 -32.75 -7.32 -3.48
CA HIS A 454 -31.72 -6.60 -2.72
C HIS A 454 -32.25 -6.16 -1.35
N LEU A 455 -33.48 -5.65 -1.28
CA LEU A 455 -34.11 -5.25 -0.01
C LEU A 455 -34.26 -6.42 0.97
N GLU A 456 -34.69 -7.59 0.49
CA GLU A 456 -34.72 -8.82 1.28
C GLU A 456 -33.33 -9.17 1.82
N ARG A 457 -32.31 -9.18 0.94
CA ARG A 457 -30.92 -9.49 1.32
C ARG A 457 -30.39 -8.58 2.42
N VAL A 458 -30.62 -7.27 2.31
CA VAL A 458 -30.20 -6.32 3.34
C VAL A 458 -30.89 -6.64 4.67
N ASN A 459 -32.20 -6.90 4.64
CA ASN A 459 -32.96 -7.25 5.84
C ASN A 459 -32.50 -8.57 6.48
N GLU A 460 -32.21 -9.59 5.69
CA GLU A 460 -31.65 -10.88 6.14
C GLU A 460 -30.27 -10.68 6.79
N LEU A 461 -29.37 -9.94 6.12
CA LEU A 461 -28.03 -9.68 6.62
C LEU A 461 -28.06 -8.83 7.90
N LEU A 462 -28.96 -7.84 7.99
CA LEU A 462 -29.14 -7.06 9.21
C LEU A 462 -29.63 -7.93 10.39
N SER A 463 -30.38 -9.00 10.11
CA SER A 463 -30.77 -9.96 11.15
C SER A 463 -29.56 -10.68 11.70
N VAL A 464 -28.65 -11.11 10.81
CA VAL A 464 -27.37 -11.70 11.24
C VAL A 464 -26.50 -10.70 12.01
N VAL A 465 -26.43 -9.43 11.58
CA VAL A 465 -25.70 -8.39 12.32
C VAL A 465 -26.20 -8.29 13.77
N PHE A 466 -27.51 -8.36 14.01
CA PHE A 466 -28.06 -8.32 15.38
C PHE A 466 -27.94 -9.62 16.17
N LEU A 467 -27.75 -10.77 15.50
CA LEU A 467 -27.49 -12.04 16.17
C LEU A 467 -26.05 -12.17 16.69
N MET A 468 -25.13 -11.39 16.12
CA MET A 468 -23.71 -11.50 16.42
C MET A 468 -23.36 -10.89 17.79
N PRO A 469 -22.38 -11.45 18.51
CA PRO A 469 -21.99 -10.98 19.84
C PRO A 469 -21.12 -9.71 19.78
N VAL A 470 -21.38 -8.80 18.85
CA VAL A 470 -20.62 -7.57 18.64
C VAL A 470 -21.51 -6.44 18.14
N GLN A 471 -21.24 -5.22 18.61
CA GLN A 471 -21.91 -4.02 18.09
C GLN A 471 -21.22 -3.56 16.81
N VAL A 472 -21.98 -3.52 15.72
CA VAL A 472 -21.50 -3.07 14.41
C VAL A 472 -21.79 -1.59 14.23
N ASN A 473 -20.79 -0.81 13.79
CA ASN A 473 -21.02 0.58 13.41
C ASN A 473 -21.82 0.66 12.10
N LEU A 474 -23.04 1.21 12.16
CA LEU A 474 -23.96 1.30 11.02
C LEU A 474 -23.95 2.65 10.31
N TRP A 475 -23.06 3.59 10.68
CA TRP A 475 -23.10 4.98 10.20
C TRP A 475 -23.14 5.13 8.67
N THR A 476 -22.28 4.41 7.95
CA THR A 476 -22.27 4.45 6.48
C THR A 476 -23.56 3.92 5.87
N ALA A 477 -24.06 2.80 6.39
CA ALA A 477 -25.31 2.19 5.94
C ALA A 477 -26.52 3.10 6.23
N GLN A 478 -26.53 3.78 7.37
CA GLN A 478 -27.55 4.76 7.74
C GLN A 478 -27.56 5.94 6.76
N ASN A 479 -26.39 6.46 6.38
CA ASN A 479 -26.30 7.53 5.37
C ASN A 479 -26.82 7.08 4.00
N ILE A 480 -26.46 5.87 3.54
CA ILE A 480 -26.99 5.31 2.29
C ILE A 480 -28.52 5.19 2.35
N TYR A 481 -29.06 4.67 3.45
CA TYR A 481 -30.51 4.57 3.65
C TYR A 481 -31.17 5.95 3.61
N TYR A 482 -30.59 6.95 4.27
CA TYR A 482 -31.10 8.32 4.27
C TYR A 482 -31.12 8.94 2.86
N ASP A 483 -30.06 8.75 2.07
CA ASP A 483 -30.02 9.24 0.69
C ASP A 483 -31.10 8.57 -0.17
N MET A 484 -31.32 7.25 0.01
CA MET A 484 -32.41 6.52 -0.66
C MET A 484 -33.79 6.98 -0.19
N LEU A 485 -33.94 7.31 1.10
CA LEU A 485 -35.18 7.83 1.66
C LEU A 485 -35.56 9.18 1.03
N MET A 486 -34.57 10.04 0.78
CA MET A 486 -34.77 11.36 0.16
C MET A 486 -35.01 11.30 -1.36
N SER A 487 -34.72 10.17 -2.00
CA SER A 487 -34.80 9.99 -3.46
C SER A 487 -35.71 8.83 -3.87
N VAL A 488 -35.19 7.60 -3.83
CA VAL A 488 -35.86 6.37 -4.28
C VAL A 488 -37.20 6.15 -3.60
N TYR A 489 -37.29 6.34 -2.29
CA TYR A 489 -38.53 6.16 -1.53
C TYR A 489 -39.62 7.15 -1.96
N GLN A 490 -39.24 8.42 -2.18
CA GLN A 490 -40.17 9.46 -2.65
C GLN A 490 -40.72 9.15 -4.05
N ASP A 491 -39.91 8.54 -4.92
CA ASP A 491 -40.36 8.10 -6.24
C ASP A 491 -41.31 6.89 -6.15
N MET A 492 -41.00 5.91 -5.28
CA MET A 492 -41.87 4.74 -5.05
C MET A 492 -43.23 5.12 -4.47
N LEU A 493 -43.28 6.10 -3.55
CA LEU A 493 -44.54 6.65 -3.02
C LEU A 493 -45.40 7.28 -4.13
N LYS A 494 -44.80 8.08 -5.01
CA LYS A 494 -45.51 8.67 -6.15
C LYS A 494 -46.09 7.59 -7.07
N CYS A 495 -45.31 6.56 -7.39
CA CYS A 495 -45.79 5.44 -8.20
C CYS A 495 -46.95 4.69 -7.54
N GLU A 496 -46.92 4.52 -6.22
CA GLU A 496 -48.03 3.93 -5.47
C GLU A 496 -49.30 4.80 -5.54
N GLU A 497 -49.16 6.12 -5.39
CA GLU A 497 -50.27 7.08 -5.44
C GLU A 497 -50.89 7.21 -6.84
N THR A 498 -50.07 7.15 -7.91
CA THR A 498 -50.53 7.28 -9.30
C THR A 498 -51.01 5.95 -9.89
N GLY A 499 -50.69 4.82 -9.25
CA GLY A 499 -50.97 3.48 -9.77
C GLY A 499 -50.11 3.10 -10.98
N GLU A 500 -49.00 3.82 -11.20
CA GLU A 500 -48.02 3.51 -12.23
C GLU A 500 -47.12 2.35 -11.75
N ASN A 501 -46.92 1.36 -12.60
CA ASN A 501 -46.00 0.26 -12.30
C ASN A 501 -44.56 0.74 -12.41
N ASP A 502 -43.74 0.42 -11.41
CA ASP A 502 -42.30 0.61 -11.48
C ASP A 502 -41.63 -0.66 -12.01
N ALA A 503 -40.82 -0.54 -13.07
CA ALA A 503 -40.12 -1.68 -13.66
C ALA A 503 -39.14 -2.39 -12.71
N ARG A 504 -38.78 -1.76 -11.59
CA ARG A 504 -37.84 -2.25 -10.56
C ARG A 504 -38.49 -3.25 -9.60
N VAL A 505 -39.81 -3.23 -9.42
CA VAL A 505 -40.51 -4.01 -8.37
C VAL A 505 -41.84 -4.57 -8.87
N LYS A 506 -42.18 -5.79 -8.43
CA LYS A 506 -43.45 -6.45 -8.78
C LYS A 506 -44.62 -5.96 -7.94
N ASP A 507 -44.35 -5.56 -6.70
CA ASP A 507 -45.32 -5.01 -5.76
C ASP A 507 -44.66 -3.83 -5.03
N ILE A 508 -45.17 -2.63 -5.27
CA ILE A 508 -44.64 -1.38 -4.71
C ILE A 508 -44.94 -1.29 -3.21
N ARG A 509 -46.09 -1.81 -2.76
CA ARG A 509 -46.48 -1.79 -1.34
C ARG A 509 -45.58 -2.68 -0.50
N GLU A 510 -45.33 -3.88 -0.99
CA GLU A 510 -44.44 -4.83 -0.32
C GLU A 510 -43.01 -4.26 -0.20
N TRP A 511 -42.54 -3.56 -1.23
CA TRP A 511 -41.25 -2.88 -1.18
C TRP A 511 -41.24 -1.72 -0.17
N ILE A 512 -42.26 -0.87 -0.16
CA ILE A 512 -42.38 0.25 0.79
C ILE A 512 -42.39 -0.26 2.22
N GLU A 513 -43.20 -1.29 2.52
CA GLU A 513 -43.24 -1.91 3.84
C GLU A 513 -41.89 -2.48 4.25
N GLY A 514 -41.21 -3.20 3.35
CA GLY A 514 -39.86 -3.73 3.59
C GLY A 514 -38.80 -2.64 3.79
N PHE A 515 -38.91 -1.52 3.08
CA PHE A 515 -37.99 -0.39 3.17
C PHE A 515 -38.16 0.39 4.48
N LEU A 516 -39.41 0.60 4.93
CA LEU A 516 -39.70 1.20 6.23
C LEU A 516 -39.28 0.28 7.37
N HIS A 517 -39.49 -1.03 7.22
CA HIS A 517 -39.01 -2.03 8.17
C HIS A 517 -37.48 -1.99 8.32
N LEU A 518 -36.75 -1.87 7.21
CA LEU A 518 -35.30 -1.68 7.22
C LEU A 518 -34.92 -0.40 7.97
N GLY A 519 -35.57 0.73 7.69
CA GLY A 519 -35.29 2.01 8.35
C GLY A 519 -35.51 1.97 9.87
N GLN A 520 -36.59 1.33 10.32
CA GLN A 520 -36.84 1.13 11.75
C GLN A 520 -35.69 0.38 12.42
N ARG A 521 -35.21 -0.68 11.76
CA ARG A 521 -34.10 -1.51 12.23
C ARG A 521 -32.74 -0.80 12.14
N LEU A 522 -32.61 0.21 11.28
CA LEU A 522 -31.48 1.13 11.22
C LEU A 522 -31.59 2.31 12.21
N PHE A 523 -32.56 2.26 13.12
CA PHE A 523 -32.83 3.27 14.16
C PHE A 523 -33.33 4.63 13.64
N PHE A 524 -34.00 4.65 12.48
CA PHE A 524 -34.71 5.83 12.00
C PHE A 524 -36.12 5.95 12.60
N ASN A 525 -36.58 7.19 12.80
CA ASN A 525 -37.93 7.47 13.29
C ASN A 525 -38.94 7.41 12.13
N ILE A 526 -39.46 6.21 11.85
CA ILE A 526 -40.42 5.97 10.76
C ILE A 526 -41.72 6.79 10.92
N GLU A 527 -42.16 7.04 12.16
CA GLU A 527 -43.36 7.85 12.42
C GLU A 527 -43.21 9.30 11.98
N GLU A 528 -42.01 9.88 12.07
CA GLU A 528 -41.73 11.23 11.55
C GLU A 528 -41.55 11.22 10.04
N ILE A 529 -40.94 10.16 9.51
CA ILE A 529 -40.71 9.99 8.06
C ILE A 529 -42.03 9.86 7.29
N THR A 530 -43.02 9.16 7.85
CA THR A 530 -44.32 8.91 7.19
C THR A 530 -45.36 10.01 7.42
N ARG A 531 -45.02 11.05 8.21
CA ARG A 531 -45.90 12.21 8.46
C ARG A 531 -45.78 13.31 7.40
N PHE A 532 -44.74 13.26 6.58
CA PHE A 532 -44.46 14.13 5.44
C PHE A 532 -44.55 13.31 4.15
#